data_AF-A0A4R7VW87-F1
#
_entry.id   AF-A0A4R7VW87-F1
#
_cell.length_a   1.000
_cell.length_b   1.000
_cell.length_c   1.000
_cell.angle_alpha   90.00
_cell.angle_beta   90.00
_cell.angle_gamma   90.00
#
_symmetry.space_group_name_H-M   'P 1'
#
loop_
_entity.id
_entity.type
_entity.pdbx_description
1 polymer ?
#
loop_
_entity_poly.entity_id
_entity_poly.type
_entity_poly.pdbx_seq_one_letter_code
_entity_poly.pdbx_strand_id
1 'polypeptide(L)'
;MTTESTRAEPRRPGADEQRRRELLWRLGQVLTAPAPPDWREVRVRYQAAGRHVEVDVLVTGADGVARPERPGQELVRLLGELRAGMYQQGRGTWLVGEFLMRPGSDVPEASFGMDQEPRWRRVPPAVGFRDELATFPRAEEHVPAWLRQRLDGGQVRQARRPSMRTPRVHDGFNKSGRPVVRRIPLPDEERELALAYLEGGAVVMPSRGFDTDAYEPEGPARVPLDYRTDGEWVWPGAVAYYLRERSVTPDPDLVAHMRSRKFVLPQVDMAAREHALAAVNGEDDLLDD
;
A
#
# COMPACT_ATOMS: atom_id res chain seq x y z
N MET A 1 -50.04 -0.84 -27.30
CA MET A 1 -48.57 -0.84 -27.44
C MET A 1 -47.99 -1.34 -26.13
N THR A 2 -47.66 -2.63 -26.09
CA THR A 2 -47.14 -3.35 -24.94
C THR A 2 -45.62 -3.24 -24.97
N THR A 3 -45.02 -2.65 -23.94
CA THR A 3 -43.56 -2.64 -23.77
C THR A 3 -43.11 -4.01 -23.26
N GLU A 4 -42.43 -4.77 -24.11
CA GLU A 4 -41.69 -5.97 -23.70
C GLU A 4 -40.57 -5.58 -22.74
N SER A 5 -40.77 -5.93 -21.47
CA SER A 5 -39.74 -5.94 -20.45
C SER A 5 -38.77 -7.08 -20.77
N THR A 6 -37.60 -6.77 -21.34
CA THR A 6 -36.51 -7.72 -21.54
C THR A 6 -36.03 -8.24 -20.18
N ARG A 7 -36.60 -9.38 -19.75
CA ARG A 7 -36.13 -10.14 -18.59
C ARG A 7 -34.84 -10.85 -18.98
N ALA A 8 -33.70 -10.40 -18.45
CA ALA A 8 -32.45 -11.12 -18.60
C ALA A 8 -32.61 -12.54 -18.04
N GLU A 9 -32.47 -13.56 -18.89
CA GLU A 9 -32.49 -14.96 -18.46
C GLU A 9 -31.32 -15.24 -17.51
N PRO A 10 -31.54 -16.05 -16.45
CA PRO A 10 -30.45 -16.44 -15.55
C PRO A 10 -29.42 -17.27 -16.31
N ARG A 11 -28.16 -16.80 -16.33
CA ARG A 11 -27.03 -17.50 -16.93
C ARG A 11 -26.74 -18.81 -16.18
N ARG A 12 -26.32 -19.83 -16.93
CA ARG A 12 -26.03 -21.17 -16.38
C ARG A 12 -24.75 -21.11 -15.53
N PRO A 13 -24.73 -21.68 -14.30
CA PRO A 13 -23.59 -21.59 -13.38
C PRO A 13 -22.23 -22.00 -13.95
N GLY A 14 -22.18 -23.00 -14.83
CA GLY A 14 -20.93 -23.45 -15.47
C GLY A 14 -20.37 -22.49 -16.52
N ALA A 15 -21.21 -21.65 -17.13
CA ALA A 15 -20.77 -20.64 -18.10
C ALA A 15 -20.11 -19.45 -17.41
N ASP A 16 -20.62 -19.06 -16.24
CA ASP A 16 -20.06 -17.96 -15.45
C ASP A 16 -18.68 -18.34 -14.88
N GLU A 17 -18.52 -19.58 -14.42
CA GLU A 17 -17.23 -20.11 -13.97
C GLU A 17 -16.21 -20.20 -15.11
N GLN A 18 -16.64 -20.64 -16.31
CA GLN A 18 -15.77 -20.64 -17.49
C GLN A 18 -15.33 -19.23 -17.87
N ARG A 19 -16.27 -18.27 -17.87
CA ARG A 19 -15.98 -16.87 -18.18
C ARG A 19 -15.04 -16.25 -17.14
N ARG A 20 -15.24 -16.56 -15.85
CA ARG A 20 -14.36 -16.14 -14.76
C ARG A 20 -12.93 -16.63 -14.98
N ARG A 21 -12.75 -17.90 -15.31
CA ARG A 21 -11.43 -18.48 -15.63
C ARG A 21 -10.79 -17.81 -16.83
N GLU A 22 -11.55 -17.54 -17.89
CA GLU A 22 -11.05 -16.81 -19.07
C GLU A 22 -10.58 -15.40 -18.71
N LEU A 23 -11.35 -14.67 -17.88
CA LEU A 23 -10.98 -13.33 -17.44
C LEU A 23 -9.72 -13.34 -16.57
N LEU A 24 -9.58 -14.28 -15.64
CA LEU A 24 -8.38 -14.42 -14.82
C LEU A 24 -7.14 -14.76 -15.66
N TRP A 25 -7.29 -15.61 -16.69
CA TRP A 25 -6.21 -15.90 -17.62
C TRP A 25 -5.79 -14.68 -18.45
N ARG A 26 -6.75 -13.91 -18.97
CA ARG A 26 -6.46 -12.65 -19.67
C ARG A 26 -5.81 -11.61 -18.76
N LEU A 27 -6.24 -11.52 -17.50
CA LEU A 27 -5.59 -10.69 -16.50
C LEU A 27 -4.13 -11.10 -16.31
N GLY A 28 -3.85 -12.40 -16.19
CA GLY A 28 -2.48 -12.93 -16.12
C GLY A 28 -1.61 -12.44 -17.27
N GLN A 29 -2.10 -12.53 -18.51
CA GLN A 29 -1.38 -12.03 -19.70
C GLN A 29 -1.12 -10.52 -19.67
N VAL A 30 -2.13 -9.73 -19.28
CA VAL A 30 -2.01 -8.27 -19.22
C VAL A 30 -1.04 -7.81 -18.13
N LEU A 31 -1.00 -8.53 -16.99
CA LEU A 31 -0.12 -8.21 -15.87
C LEU A 31 1.35 -8.57 -16.15
N THR A 32 1.61 -9.60 -16.93
CA THR A 32 2.98 -10.03 -17.26
C THR A 32 3.58 -9.30 -18.44
N ALA A 33 2.76 -8.82 -19.38
CA ALA A 33 3.24 -8.13 -20.58
C ALA A 33 4.17 -6.92 -20.33
N PRO A 34 3.91 -6.02 -19.36
CA PRO A 34 4.80 -4.90 -19.06
C PRO A 34 5.90 -5.24 -18.05
N ALA A 35 5.90 -6.46 -17.49
CA ALA A 35 6.83 -6.81 -16.42
C ALA A 35 8.26 -6.99 -16.96
N PRO A 36 9.30 -6.50 -16.25
CA PRO A 36 10.69 -6.68 -16.66
C PRO A 36 11.09 -8.17 -16.58
N PRO A 37 12.09 -8.65 -17.33
CA PRO A 37 12.44 -10.09 -17.40
C PRO A 37 12.71 -10.78 -16.05
N ASP A 38 13.11 -10.03 -15.03
CA ASP A 38 13.53 -10.48 -13.70
C ASP A 38 12.50 -10.13 -12.60
N TRP A 39 11.25 -9.87 -12.98
CA TRP A 39 10.17 -9.59 -12.04
C TRP A 39 9.90 -10.77 -11.09
N ARG A 40 9.51 -10.46 -9.85
CA ARG A 40 9.21 -11.43 -8.79
C ARG A 40 7.73 -11.50 -8.45
N GLU A 41 7.06 -10.35 -8.48
CA GLU A 41 5.62 -10.28 -8.23
C GLU A 41 5.02 -9.04 -8.90
N VAL A 42 3.76 -9.16 -9.31
CA VAL A 42 2.89 -8.02 -9.65
C VAL A 42 1.68 -8.07 -8.72
N ARG A 43 1.45 -7.02 -7.96
CA ARG A 43 0.28 -6.87 -7.09
C ARG A 43 -0.67 -5.85 -7.68
N VAL A 44 -1.95 -6.18 -7.69
CA VAL A 44 -3.01 -5.25 -8.09
C VAL A 44 -4.04 -5.15 -6.99
N ARG A 45 -4.38 -3.93 -6.64
CA ARG A 45 -5.54 -3.64 -5.79
C ARG A 45 -6.58 -2.88 -6.60
N TYR A 46 -7.78 -3.43 -6.66
CA TYR A 46 -8.94 -2.79 -7.27
C TYR A 46 -9.94 -2.43 -6.18
N GLN A 47 -10.44 -1.20 -6.21
CA GLN A 47 -11.49 -0.73 -5.31
C GLN A 47 -12.56 -0.01 -6.13
N ALA A 48 -13.83 -0.38 -5.99
CA ALA A 48 -14.91 0.31 -6.69
C ALA A 48 -16.22 0.39 -5.92
N ALA A 49 -16.90 1.52 -6.09
CA ALA A 49 -18.27 1.77 -5.67
C ALA A 49 -18.95 2.64 -6.73
N GLY A 50 -19.94 2.06 -7.42
CA GLY A 50 -20.62 2.71 -8.53
C GLY A 50 -19.64 3.04 -9.65
N ARG A 51 -19.52 4.32 -9.99
CA ARG A 51 -18.60 4.82 -11.03
C ARG A 51 -17.21 5.20 -10.50
N HIS A 52 -17.01 5.21 -9.18
CA HIS A 52 -15.71 5.51 -8.59
C HIS A 52 -14.86 4.24 -8.58
N VAL A 53 -13.72 4.29 -9.27
CA VAL A 53 -12.80 3.15 -9.42
C VAL A 53 -11.38 3.62 -9.11
N GLU A 54 -10.73 2.94 -8.18
CA GLU A 54 -9.30 3.10 -7.87
C GLU A 54 -8.59 1.78 -8.18
N VAL A 55 -7.52 1.84 -8.99
CA VAL A 55 -6.69 0.68 -9.31
C VAL A 55 -5.24 1.03 -9.08
N ASP A 56 -4.57 0.24 -8.25
CA ASP A 56 -3.16 0.36 -7.95
C ASP A 56 -2.43 -0.87 -8.45
N VAL A 57 -1.29 -0.67 -9.11
CA VAL A 57 -0.44 -1.74 -9.64
C VAL A 57 0.96 -1.54 -9.10
N LEU A 58 1.52 -2.60 -8.53
CA LEU A 58 2.86 -2.60 -7.95
C LEU A 58 3.66 -3.74 -8.59
N VAL A 59 4.79 -3.41 -9.20
CA VAL A 59 5.70 -4.38 -9.81
C VAL A 59 6.97 -4.46 -8.99
N THR A 60 7.32 -5.66 -8.54
CA THR A 60 8.54 -5.92 -7.77
C THR A 60 9.54 -6.65 -8.65
N GLY A 61 10.70 -6.03 -8.89
CA GLY A 61 11.82 -6.60 -9.66
C GLY A 61 12.71 -7.53 -8.85
N ALA A 62 13.87 -7.93 -9.41
CA ALA A 62 14.82 -8.78 -8.69
C ALA A 62 15.45 -8.10 -7.47
N ASP A 63 15.47 -6.78 -7.44
CA ASP A 63 15.93 -5.98 -6.31
C ASP A 63 14.97 -6.00 -5.11
N GLY A 64 13.78 -6.60 -5.27
CA GLY A 64 12.78 -6.71 -4.21
C GLY A 64 12.04 -5.40 -3.91
N VAL A 65 12.28 -4.34 -4.70
CA VAL A 65 11.62 -3.04 -4.54
C VAL A 65 10.34 -3.01 -5.38
N ALA A 66 9.21 -2.79 -4.71
CA ALA A 66 7.92 -2.62 -5.36
C ALA A 66 7.80 -1.19 -5.91
N ARG A 67 7.43 -1.06 -7.18
CA ARG A 67 7.29 0.23 -7.86
C ARG A 67 5.85 0.41 -8.34
N PRO A 68 5.24 1.58 -8.11
CA PRO A 68 3.93 1.88 -8.66
C PRO A 68 4.00 2.00 -10.17
N GLU A 69 3.13 1.26 -10.84
CA GLU A 69 2.95 1.32 -12.28
C GLU A 69 1.57 1.86 -12.61
N ARG A 70 1.48 2.59 -13.73
CA ARG A 70 0.21 3.14 -14.17
C ARG A 70 -0.69 2.01 -14.67
N PRO A 71 -1.92 1.83 -14.15
CA PRO A 71 -2.80 0.78 -14.62
C PRO A 71 -3.19 1.02 -16.08
N GLY A 72 -2.95 0.03 -16.94
CA GLY A 72 -3.40 0.05 -18.33
C GLY A 72 -4.93 -0.01 -18.44
N GLN A 73 -5.49 0.58 -19.49
CA GLN A 73 -6.95 0.61 -19.70
C GLN A 73 -7.55 -0.79 -19.81
N GLU A 74 -6.85 -1.71 -20.48
CA GLU A 74 -7.29 -3.09 -20.62
C GLU A 74 -7.36 -3.83 -19.28
N LEU A 75 -6.40 -3.59 -18.38
CA LEU A 75 -6.42 -4.13 -17.02
C LEU A 75 -7.67 -3.66 -16.27
N VAL A 76 -7.94 -2.35 -16.26
CA VAL A 76 -9.11 -1.78 -15.58
C VAL A 76 -10.41 -2.33 -16.16
N ARG A 77 -10.49 -2.49 -17.48
CA ARG A 77 -11.64 -3.06 -18.18
C ARG A 77 -11.89 -4.51 -17.77
N LEU A 78 -10.85 -5.35 -17.78
CA LEU A 78 -10.95 -6.78 -17.39
C LEU A 78 -11.35 -6.95 -15.92
N LEU A 79 -10.80 -6.14 -15.02
CA LEU A 79 -11.18 -6.15 -13.61
C LEU A 79 -12.64 -5.74 -13.41
N GLY A 80 -13.12 -4.74 -14.14
CA GLY A 80 -14.52 -4.34 -14.15
C GLY A 80 -15.46 -5.42 -14.69
N GLU A 81 -15.05 -6.13 -15.75
CA GLU A 81 -15.81 -7.28 -16.27
C GLU A 81 -15.86 -8.44 -15.27
N LEU A 82 -14.74 -8.75 -14.62
CA LEU A 82 -14.67 -9.78 -13.58
C LEU A 82 -15.61 -9.42 -12.42
N ARG A 83 -15.59 -8.17 -12.00
CA ARG A 83 -16.48 -7.65 -10.96
C ARG A 83 -17.95 -7.78 -11.33
N ALA A 84 -18.32 -7.36 -12.54
CA ALA A 84 -19.69 -7.47 -13.01
C ALA A 84 -20.15 -8.93 -13.14
N GLY A 85 -19.28 -9.81 -13.64
CA GLY A 85 -19.54 -11.24 -13.78
C GLY A 85 -19.65 -11.99 -12.46
N MET A 86 -19.12 -11.44 -11.37
CA MET A 86 -19.21 -12.02 -10.02
C MET A 86 -20.38 -11.48 -9.18
N TYR A 87 -21.25 -10.67 -9.78
CA TYR A 87 -22.47 -10.22 -9.14
C TYR A 87 -23.40 -11.40 -8.80
N GLN A 88 -23.90 -11.39 -7.57
CA GLN A 88 -24.89 -12.34 -7.09
C GLN A 88 -26.16 -11.60 -6.68
N GLN A 89 -27.30 -12.06 -7.19
CA GLN A 89 -28.59 -11.42 -6.92
C GLN A 89 -28.88 -11.34 -5.42
N GLY A 90 -29.17 -10.14 -4.93
CA GLY A 90 -29.44 -9.88 -3.52
C GLY A 90 -28.19 -9.90 -2.62
N ARG A 91 -27.04 -10.36 -3.10
CA ARG A 91 -25.78 -10.33 -2.33
C ARG A 91 -24.84 -9.21 -2.75
N GLY A 92 -24.99 -8.74 -4.00
CA GLY A 92 -24.12 -7.74 -4.62
C GLY A 92 -22.88 -8.35 -5.26
N THR A 93 -21.89 -7.51 -5.54
CA THR A 93 -20.54 -7.93 -5.97
C THR A 93 -19.49 -7.39 -4.99
N TRP A 94 -18.22 -7.77 -5.19
CA TRP A 94 -17.12 -7.34 -4.35
C TRP A 94 -16.77 -5.86 -4.56
N LEU A 95 -16.26 -5.24 -3.49
CA LEU A 95 -15.88 -3.82 -3.47
C LEU A 95 -14.36 -3.63 -3.46
N VAL A 96 -13.64 -4.63 -2.97
CA VAL A 96 -12.17 -4.73 -3.02
C VAL A 96 -11.80 -6.04 -3.69
N GLY A 97 -10.86 -6.00 -4.64
CA GLY A 97 -10.22 -7.18 -5.21
C GLY A 97 -8.71 -7.03 -5.13
N GLU A 98 -8.02 -8.01 -4.57
CA GLU A 98 -6.56 -8.06 -4.53
C GLU A 98 -6.08 -9.21 -5.41
N PHE A 99 -5.08 -8.94 -6.24
CA PHE A 99 -4.53 -9.89 -7.19
C PHE A 99 -3.02 -9.93 -7.02
N LEU A 100 -2.46 -11.14 -6.96
CA LEU A 100 -1.04 -11.38 -6.89
C LEU A 100 -0.64 -12.31 -8.03
N MET A 101 0.21 -11.79 -8.91
CA MET A 101 0.82 -12.54 -9.99
C MET A 101 2.26 -12.87 -9.59
N ARG A 102 2.70 -14.10 -9.85
CA ARG A 102 4.07 -14.59 -9.63
C ARG A 102 4.61 -15.27 -10.89
N PRO A 103 5.93 -15.27 -11.13
CA PRO A 103 6.53 -15.95 -12.27
C PRO A 103 6.10 -17.41 -12.38
N GLY A 104 5.84 -17.87 -13.60
CA GLY A 104 5.42 -19.25 -13.88
C GLY A 104 3.95 -19.57 -13.65
N SER A 105 3.15 -18.60 -13.19
CA SER A 105 1.69 -18.75 -13.10
C SER A 105 1.01 -18.20 -14.36
N ASP A 106 -0.10 -18.81 -14.80
CA ASP A 106 -0.92 -18.30 -15.92
C ASP A 106 -2.06 -17.39 -15.44
N VAL A 107 -2.47 -17.53 -14.18
CA VAL A 107 -3.56 -16.77 -13.54
C VAL A 107 -3.06 -16.17 -12.22
N PRO A 108 -3.55 -14.99 -11.82
CA PRO A 108 -3.22 -14.43 -10.53
C PRO A 108 -3.95 -15.14 -9.40
N GLU A 109 -3.30 -15.22 -8.23
CA GLU A 109 -3.99 -15.46 -6.96
C GLU A 109 -4.91 -14.26 -6.69
N ALA A 110 -6.19 -14.51 -6.38
CA ALA A 110 -7.18 -13.45 -6.23
C ALA A 110 -7.97 -13.58 -4.91
N SER A 111 -8.14 -12.48 -4.20
CA SER A 111 -8.98 -12.36 -3.00
C SER A 111 -10.02 -11.25 -3.20
N PHE A 112 -11.20 -11.42 -2.59
CA PHE A 112 -12.33 -10.49 -2.80
C PHE A 112 -12.99 -10.11 -1.48
N GLY A 113 -13.07 -8.80 -1.22
CA GLY A 113 -13.78 -8.21 -0.10
C GLY A 113 -15.20 -7.80 -0.49
N MET A 114 -16.20 -8.61 -0.14
CA MET A 114 -17.62 -8.31 -0.42
C MET A 114 -18.19 -7.23 0.50
N ASP A 115 -17.83 -7.31 1.79
CA ASP A 115 -18.41 -6.45 2.84
C ASP A 115 -17.36 -5.57 3.53
N GLN A 116 -16.11 -5.65 3.07
CA GLN A 116 -15.03 -4.80 3.56
C GLN A 116 -15.21 -3.38 3.00
N GLU A 117 -15.16 -2.37 3.88
CA GLU A 117 -15.09 -0.98 3.44
C GLU A 117 -13.75 -0.75 2.71
N PRO A 118 -13.76 -0.32 1.44
CA PRO A 118 -12.52 0.01 0.74
C PRO A 118 -11.82 1.20 1.39
N ARG A 119 -10.49 1.20 1.31
CA ARG A 119 -9.67 2.33 1.75
C ARG A 119 -9.48 3.28 0.57
N TRP A 120 -10.42 4.19 0.42
CA TRP A 120 -10.41 5.18 -0.65
C TRP A 120 -9.29 6.20 -0.48
N ARG A 121 -8.56 6.52 -1.54
CA ARG A 121 -7.76 7.76 -1.61
C ARG A 121 -8.66 8.97 -1.49
N ARG A 122 -9.77 8.95 -2.24
CA ARG A 122 -10.82 9.96 -2.13
C ARG A 122 -12.16 9.28 -1.98
N VAL A 123 -12.77 9.48 -0.82
CA VAL A 123 -14.07 8.87 -0.49
C VAL A 123 -15.12 9.26 -1.55
N PRO A 124 -15.81 8.29 -2.17
CA PRO A 124 -16.93 8.57 -3.05
C PRO A 124 -18.03 9.35 -2.31
N PRO A 125 -18.71 10.33 -2.95
CA PRO A 125 -19.90 10.92 -2.37
C PRO A 125 -21.02 9.88 -2.24
N ALA A 126 -22.03 10.15 -1.39
CA ALA A 126 -23.16 9.24 -1.16
C ALA A 126 -23.86 8.77 -2.45
N VAL A 127 -23.88 9.60 -3.49
CA VAL A 127 -24.41 9.23 -4.81
C VAL A 127 -23.64 8.06 -5.45
N GLY A 128 -22.31 7.96 -5.27
CA GLY A 128 -21.53 6.83 -5.78
C GLY A 128 -21.91 5.51 -5.12
N PHE A 129 -22.21 5.52 -3.82
CA PHE A 129 -22.70 4.34 -3.10
C PHE A 129 -24.16 3.99 -3.45
N ARG A 130 -24.99 4.98 -3.80
CA ARG A 130 -26.33 4.70 -4.35
C ARG A 130 -26.26 4.07 -5.73
N ASP A 131 -25.40 4.57 -6.60
CA ASP A 131 -25.15 4.00 -7.93
C ASP A 131 -24.62 2.55 -7.84
N GLU A 132 -23.78 2.27 -6.84
CA GLU A 132 -23.32 0.92 -6.51
C GLU A 132 -24.50 -0.03 -6.24
N LEU A 133 -25.41 0.34 -5.32
CA LEU A 133 -26.57 -0.48 -4.99
C LEU A 133 -27.61 -0.55 -6.10
N ALA A 134 -27.70 0.47 -6.96
CA ALA A 134 -28.55 0.44 -8.14
C ALA A 134 -28.02 -0.56 -9.19
N THR A 135 -26.69 -0.63 -9.35
CA THR A 135 -26.03 -1.50 -10.35
C THR A 135 -25.89 -2.93 -9.83
N PHE A 136 -25.54 -3.10 -8.56
CA PHE A 136 -25.36 -4.39 -7.89
C PHE A 136 -26.24 -4.49 -6.64
N PRO A 137 -27.57 -4.69 -6.82
CA PRO A 137 -28.51 -4.75 -5.71
C PRO A 137 -28.11 -5.74 -4.62
N ARG A 138 -28.19 -5.26 -3.38
CA ARG A 138 -28.03 -6.05 -2.15
C ARG A 138 -29.34 -6.06 -1.39
N ALA A 139 -29.73 -7.23 -0.89
CA ALA A 139 -30.77 -7.37 0.11
C ALA A 139 -30.34 -6.66 1.39
N GLU A 140 -31.29 -6.21 2.19
CA GLU A 140 -31.04 -5.33 3.33
C GLU A 140 -30.06 -5.94 4.35
N GLU A 141 -30.16 -7.26 4.57
CA GLU A 141 -29.28 -8.06 5.42
C GLU A 141 -27.83 -8.16 4.89
N HIS A 142 -27.63 -7.94 3.60
CA HIS A 142 -26.33 -7.99 2.92
C HIS A 142 -25.71 -6.62 2.66
N VAL A 143 -26.37 -5.54 3.10
CA VAL A 143 -25.79 -4.20 3.13
C VAL A 143 -24.94 -4.04 4.42
N PRO A 144 -23.61 -3.91 4.33
CA PRO A 144 -22.79 -3.74 5.53
C PRO A 144 -23.12 -2.43 6.27
N ALA A 145 -22.90 -2.41 7.59
CA ALA A 145 -23.22 -1.25 8.43
C ALA A 145 -22.53 0.05 7.96
N TRP A 146 -21.25 -0.03 7.56
CA TRP A 146 -20.51 1.12 7.03
C TRP A 146 -21.13 1.66 5.74
N LEU A 147 -21.67 0.80 4.86
CA LEU A 147 -22.29 1.23 3.60
C LEU A 147 -23.60 1.95 3.86
N ARG A 148 -24.40 1.48 4.84
CA ARG A 148 -25.60 2.21 5.30
C ARG A 148 -25.24 3.61 5.79
N GLN A 149 -24.21 3.71 6.65
CA GLN A 149 -23.74 5.00 7.16
C GLN A 149 -23.31 5.96 6.03
N ARG A 150 -22.60 5.47 5.00
CA ARG A 150 -22.21 6.28 3.83
C ARG A 150 -23.43 6.78 3.02
N LEU A 151 -24.48 5.97 2.90
CA LEU A 151 -25.71 6.32 2.19
C LEU A 151 -26.50 7.42 2.91
N ASP A 152 -26.51 7.37 4.25
CA ASP A 152 -27.18 8.35 5.12
C ASP A 152 -26.42 9.69 5.20
N GLY A 153 -25.31 9.83 4.47
CA GLY A 153 -24.43 11.00 4.54
C GLY A 153 -23.55 11.04 5.79
N GLY A 154 -23.55 9.97 6.58
CA GLY A 154 -22.66 9.81 7.72
C GLY A 154 -21.20 9.74 7.25
N GLN A 155 -20.36 10.61 7.81
CA GLN A 155 -18.92 10.40 7.73
C GLN A 155 -18.59 9.17 8.59
N VAL A 156 -18.39 8.01 7.94
CA VAL A 156 -17.65 6.93 8.59
C VAL A 156 -16.26 7.50 8.84
N ARG A 157 -15.91 7.71 10.11
CA ARG A 157 -14.54 8.01 10.52
C ARG A 157 -13.72 6.82 10.06
N GLN A 158 -13.11 6.92 8.88
CA GLN A 158 -12.09 5.97 8.50
C GLN A 158 -11.10 5.98 9.66
N ALA A 159 -10.72 4.82 10.16
CA ALA A 159 -9.60 4.74 11.07
C ALA A 159 -8.40 5.32 10.30
N ARG A 160 -8.12 6.61 10.48
CA ARG A 160 -6.87 7.24 10.02
C ARG A 160 -5.80 6.28 10.51
N ARG A 161 -5.00 5.72 9.60
CA ARG A 161 -3.77 5.08 10.05
C ARG A 161 -3.03 6.16 10.85
N PRO A 162 -2.55 5.87 12.06
CA PRO A 162 -1.73 6.83 12.78
C PRO A 162 -0.59 7.23 11.84
N SER A 163 -0.34 8.53 11.72
CA SER A 163 0.71 9.08 10.86
C SER A 163 2.01 8.32 11.06
N MET A 164 2.70 8.02 9.97
CA MET A 164 4.01 7.39 10.02
C MET A 164 4.96 8.21 10.90
N ARG A 165 5.67 7.53 11.80
CA ARG A 165 6.62 8.19 12.69
C ARG A 165 7.99 8.25 12.02
N THR A 166 8.60 9.43 12.03
CA THR A 166 9.94 9.65 11.45
C THR A 166 10.92 9.99 12.56
N PRO A 167 12.05 9.27 12.69
CA PRO A 167 13.01 9.55 13.75
C PRO A 167 13.83 10.79 13.43
N ARG A 168 14.26 11.49 14.49
CA ARG A 168 15.25 12.54 14.37
C ARG A 168 16.63 11.93 14.11
N VAL A 169 17.27 12.33 13.03
CA VAL A 169 18.67 11.96 12.75
C VAL A 169 19.63 12.68 13.71
N HIS A 170 19.31 13.92 14.07
CA HIS A 170 20.05 14.76 15.02
C HIS A 170 19.07 15.45 15.99
N ASP A 171 19.53 15.84 17.18
CA ASP A 171 18.68 16.52 18.18
C ASP A 171 18.63 18.04 17.99
N GLY A 172 19.43 18.57 17.07
CA GLY A 172 19.46 19.97 16.67
C GLY A 172 20.79 20.33 16.00
N PHE A 173 21.04 21.63 15.86
CA PHE A 173 22.29 22.17 15.36
C PHE A 173 22.90 23.15 16.36
N ASN A 174 24.23 23.23 16.42
CA ASN A 174 24.92 24.24 17.21
C ASN A 174 24.99 25.59 16.48
N LYS A 175 25.55 26.62 17.13
CA LYS A 175 25.69 27.97 16.55
C LYS A 175 26.53 28.02 15.25
N SER A 176 27.31 26.98 14.98
CA SER A 176 28.13 26.83 13.78
C SER A 176 27.47 25.99 12.70
N GLY A 177 26.21 25.58 12.88
CA GLY A 177 25.45 24.76 11.93
C GLY A 177 25.83 23.27 11.92
N ARG A 178 26.61 22.79 12.90
CA ARG A 178 26.92 21.35 13.01
C ARG A 178 25.83 20.61 13.78
N PRO A 179 25.46 19.39 13.34
CA PRO A 179 24.46 18.58 14.05
C PRO A 179 24.95 18.25 15.46
N VAL A 180 24.02 18.26 16.40
CA VAL A 180 24.25 17.91 17.80
C VAL A 180 23.35 16.73 18.16
N VAL A 181 23.94 15.73 18.81
CA VAL A 181 23.22 14.59 19.38
C VAL A 181 23.55 14.50 20.86
N ARG A 182 22.53 14.45 21.71
CA ARG A 182 22.61 14.33 23.17
C ARG A 182 21.75 13.16 23.61
N ARG A 183 22.20 11.95 23.27
CA ARG A 183 21.51 10.69 23.54
C ARG A 183 22.40 9.78 24.35
N ILE A 184 21.77 8.91 25.15
CA ILE A 184 22.47 7.89 25.93
C ILE A 184 22.99 6.83 24.95
N PRO A 185 24.30 6.51 24.96
CA PRO A 185 24.86 5.46 24.11
C PRO A 185 24.17 4.10 24.33
N LEU A 186 23.95 3.35 23.25
CA LEU A 186 23.50 1.97 23.34
C LEU A 186 24.64 1.06 23.81
N PRO A 187 24.35 0.04 24.65
CA PRO A 187 25.26 -1.08 24.88
C PRO A 187 25.66 -1.75 23.56
N ASP A 188 26.85 -2.36 23.49
CA ASP A 188 27.40 -2.93 22.25
C ASP A 188 26.46 -3.94 21.57
N GLU A 189 25.92 -4.89 22.35
CA GLU A 189 24.97 -5.89 21.85
C GLU A 189 23.68 -5.25 21.30
N GLU A 190 23.16 -4.26 22.02
CA GLU A 190 21.96 -3.56 21.60
C GLU A 190 22.20 -2.70 20.34
N ARG A 191 23.39 -2.11 20.22
CA ARG A 191 23.79 -1.37 19.02
C ARG A 191 23.78 -2.27 17.79
N GLU A 192 24.32 -3.49 17.90
CA GLU A 192 24.34 -4.45 16.79
C GLU A 192 22.93 -4.87 16.38
N LEU A 193 22.06 -5.15 17.36
CA LEU A 193 20.65 -5.47 17.11
C LEU A 193 19.89 -4.30 16.46
N ALA A 194 20.11 -3.08 16.96
CA ALA A 194 19.51 -1.88 16.40
C ALA A 194 19.98 -1.63 14.96
N LEU A 195 21.27 -1.84 14.68
CA LEU A 195 21.82 -1.69 13.34
C LEU A 195 21.21 -2.72 12.37
N ALA A 196 21.13 -3.99 12.77
CA ALA A 196 20.49 -5.04 11.99
C ALA A 196 19.00 -4.75 11.73
N TYR A 197 18.28 -4.21 12.72
CA TYR A 197 16.88 -3.80 12.56
C TYR A 197 16.73 -2.67 11.53
N LEU A 198 17.55 -1.62 11.65
CA LEU A 198 17.52 -0.47 10.75
C LEU A 198 17.85 -0.85 9.31
N GLU A 199 18.84 -1.72 9.12
CA GLU A 199 19.28 -2.23 7.81
C GLU A 199 18.36 -3.32 7.24
N GLY A 200 17.61 -4.03 8.07
CA GLY A 200 16.67 -5.06 7.63
C GLY A 200 15.30 -4.51 7.24
N GLY A 201 14.99 -3.26 7.61
CA GLY A 201 13.71 -2.61 7.32
C GLY A 201 13.33 -2.66 5.85
N ALA A 202 12.03 -2.78 5.57
CA ALA A 202 11.52 -2.85 4.21
C ALA A 202 11.85 -1.55 3.46
N VAL A 203 12.46 -1.67 2.27
CA VAL A 203 12.83 -0.51 1.46
C VAL A 203 11.56 0.18 0.95
N VAL A 204 11.47 1.48 1.24
CA VAL A 204 10.39 2.38 0.79
C VAL A 204 10.84 3.15 -0.43
N MET A 205 12.03 3.76 -0.32
CA MET A 205 12.66 4.49 -1.41
C MET A 205 14.11 4.01 -1.53
N PRO A 206 14.50 3.40 -2.66
CA PRO A 206 15.87 2.98 -2.86
C PRO A 206 16.80 4.19 -3.03
N SER A 207 18.04 4.04 -2.60
CA SER A 207 19.04 5.09 -2.73
C SER A 207 19.29 5.42 -4.21
N ARG A 208 19.24 6.72 -4.55
CA ARG A 208 19.65 7.26 -5.85
C ARG A 208 20.98 8.03 -5.77
N GLY A 209 21.69 7.93 -4.65
CA GLY A 209 22.93 8.66 -4.40
C GLY A 209 23.28 8.72 -2.92
N PHE A 210 24.38 9.40 -2.62
CA PHE A 210 24.83 9.63 -1.25
C PHE A 210 24.86 11.13 -0.96
N ASP A 211 24.61 11.50 0.28
CA ASP A 211 24.82 12.84 0.81
C ASP A 211 26.15 12.93 1.57
N THR A 212 26.62 14.15 1.80
CA THR A 212 27.81 14.44 2.57
C THR A 212 27.58 14.13 4.05
N ASP A 213 28.60 13.56 4.71
CA ASP A 213 28.56 13.34 6.14
C ASP A 213 28.58 14.69 6.88
N ALA A 214 27.55 14.98 7.65
CA ALA A 214 27.41 16.27 8.34
C ALA A 214 28.47 16.51 9.44
N TYR A 215 29.16 15.46 9.89
CA TYR A 215 30.29 15.56 10.82
C TYR A 215 31.64 15.75 10.09
N GLU A 216 31.68 15.46 8.79
CA GLU A 216 32.85 15.56 7.92
C GLU A 216 32.48 16.23 6.57
N PRO A 217 32.15 17.54 6.58
CA PRO A 217 31.59 18.23 5.43
C PRO A 217 32.55 18.40 4.25
N GLU A 218 33.86 18.24 4.47
CA GLU A 218 34.89 18.27 3.43
C GLU A 218 35.20 16.88 2.84
N GLY A 219 34.55 15.82 3.36
CA GLY A 219 34.71 14.45 2.91
C GLY A 219 33.83 14.09 1.70
N PRO A 220 34.05 12.90 1.09
CA PRO A 220 33.20 12.41 0.01
C PRO A 220 31.80 12.06 0.54
N ALA A 221 30.80 12.15 -0.35
CA ALA A 221 29.43 11.76 -0.04
C ALA A 221 29.33 10.25 0.27
N ARG A 222 28.81 9.92 1.45
CA ARG A 222 28.74 8.54 1.99
C ARG A 222 27.42 8.22 2.67
N VAL A 223 26.60 9.21 2.99
CA VAL A 223 25.34 9.02 3.73
C VAL A 223 24.27 8.52 2.75
N PRO A 224 23.71 7.31 2.91
CA PRO A 224 22.72 6.79 1.98
C PRO A 224 21.42 7.61 1.98
N LEU A 225 20.90 7.89 0.79
CA LEU A 225 19.62 8.59 0.58
C LEU A 225 18.43 7.61 0.37
N ASP A 226 18.51 6.39 0.92
CA ASP A 226 17.37 5.45 0.97
C ASP A 226 16.46 5.72 2.17
N TYR A 227 15.22 5.22 2.09
CA TYR A 227 14.29 5.18 3.21
C TYR A 227 13.76 3.77 3.42
N ARG A 228 13.57 3.41 4.69
CA ARG A 228 13.13 2.08 5.12
C ARG A 228 12.03 2.19 6.17
N THR A 229 11.25 1.13 6.32
CA THR A 229 10.11 1.08 7.24
C THR A 229 9.91 -0.30 7.87
N ASP A 230 9.30 -0.31 9.05
CA ASP A 230 8.70 -1.50 9.68
C ASP A 230 7.15 -1.46 9.66
N GLY A 231 6.58 -0.52 8.90
CA GLY A 231 5.14 -0.30 8.77
C GLY A 231 4.53 0.64 9.81
N GLU A 232 5.31 1.08 10.80
CA GLU A 232 4.89 2.07 11.81
C GLU A 232 5.84 3.27 11.88
N TRP A 233 7.13 3.01 11.69
CA TRP A 233 8.16 4.02 11.52
C TRP A 233 8.70 4.01 10.09
N VAL A 234 9.09 5.18 9.60
CA VAL A 234 9.88 5.34 8.37
C VAL A 234 11.16 6.12 8.71
N TRP A 235 12.31 5.63 8.27
CA TRP A 235 13.60 6.22 8.61
C TRP A 235 14.53 6.32 7.41
N PRO A 236 15.34 7.39 7.31
CA PRO A 236 16.37 7.51 6.29
C PRO A 236 17.55 6.58 6.59
N GLY A 237 18.27 6.15 5.55
CA GLY A 237 19.49 5.35 5.64
C GLY A 237 20.59 6.01 6.47
N ALA A 238 20.55 7.35 6.59
CA ALA A 238 21.38 8.13 7.48
C ALA A 238 21.38 7.62 8.93
N VAL A 239 20.26 7.10 9.45
CA VAL A 239 20.16 6.61 10.83
C VAL A 239 21.09 5.41 11.05
N ALA A 240 21.05 4.43 10.14
CA ALA A 240 21.93 3.26 10.20
C ALA A 240 23.40 3.66 9.97
N TYR A 241 23.65 4.55 9.00
CA TYR A 241 24.98 5.05 8.69
C TYR A 241 25.64 5.71 9.92
N TYR A 242 24.95 6.65 10.58
CA TYR A 242 25.52 7.36 11.72
C TYR A 242 25.67 6.49 12.96
N LEU A 243 24.79 5.50 13.14
CA LEU A 243 24.97 4.49 14.20
C LEU A 243 26.25 3.67 13.96
N ARG A 244 26.50 3.25 12.72
CA ARG A 244 27.66 2.42 12.35
C ARG A 244 28.97 3.21 12.39
N GLU A 245 29.03 4.32 11.67
CA GLU A 245 30.29 5.05 11.42
C GLU A 245 30.64 6.04 12.52
N ARG A 246 29.62 6.57 13.23
CA ARG A 246 29.80 7.66 14.21
C ARG A 246 29.33 7.29 15.61
N SER A 247 28.86 6.06 15.83
CA SER A 247 28.27 5.59 17.11
C SER A 247 27.16 6.51 17.62
N VAL A 248 26.46 7.19 16.71
CA VAL A 248 25.36 8.10 17.04
C VAL A 248 24.13 7.26 17.36
N THR A 249 23.66 7.32 18.60
CA THR A 249 22.45 6.58 19.01
C THR A 249 21.22 7.08 18.26
N PRO A 250 20.35 6.19 17.72
CA PRO A 250 19.10 6.58 17.06
C PRO A 250 18.14 7.31 18.00
N ASP A 251 17.07 7.88 17.45
CA ASP A 251 16.05 8.59 18.24
C ASP A 251 15.55 7.69 19.40
N PRO A 252 15.56 8.17 20.67
CA PRO A 252 15.13 7.35 21.81
C PRO A 252 13.74 6.72 21.65
N ASP A 253 12.82 7.39 20.97
CA ASP A 253 11.48 6.84 20.72
C ASP A 253 11.51 5.68 19.73
N LEU A 254 12.38 5.77 18.73
CA LEU A 254 12.63 4.67 17.79
C LEU A 254 13.35 3.51 18.48
N VAL A 255 14.32 3.78 19.35
CA VAL A 255 15.00 2.76 20.15
C VAL A 255 14.01 2.05 21.08
N ALA A 256 13.16 2.81 21.79
CA ALA A 256 12.12 2.24 22.65
C ALA A 256 11.14 1.37 21.85
N HIS A 257 10.80 1.79 20.63
CA HIS A 257 10.00 1.02 19.71
C HIS A 257 10.68 -0.30 19.31
N MET A 258 11.95 -0.26 18.88
CA MET A 258 12.74 -1.47 18.56
C MET A 258 12.82 -2.43 19.75
N ARG A 259 13.06 -1.91 20.96
CA ARG A 259 13.07 -2.68 22.21
C ARG A 259 11.73 -3.37 22.47
N SER A 260 10.62 -2.65 22.29
CA SER A 260 9.28 -3.23 22.47
C SER A 260 9.01 -4.39 21.50
N ARG A 261 9.65 -4.37 20.32
CA ARG A 261 9.62 -5.43 19.31
C ARG A 261 10.74 -6.46 19.46
N LYS A 262 11.57 -6.36 20.50
CA LYS A 262 12.75 -7.22 20.71
C LYS A 262 13.67 -7.26 19.49
N PHE A 263 13.77 -6.15 18.76
CA PHE A 263 14.55 -6.03 17.52
C PHE A 263 14.16 -7.02 16.42
N VAL A 264 12.91 -7.48 16.40
CA VAL A 264 12.36 -8.33 15.33
C VAL A 264 11.52 -7.50 14.38
N LEU A 265 11.89 -7.51 13.10
CA LEU A 265 11.15 -6.80 12.06
C LEU A 265 9.82 -7.51 11.73
N PRO A 266 8.71 -6.77 11.62
CA PRO A 266 7.44 -7.33 11.16
C PRO A 266 7.43 -7.53 9.64
N GLN A 267 6.48 -8.32 9.16
CA GLN A 267 6.12 -8.28 7.74
C GLN A 267 5.39 -6.98 7.43
N VAL A 268 5.90 -6.23 6.46
CA VAL A 268 5.32 -4.96 6.01
C VAL A 268 4.48 -5.19 4.76
N ASP A 269 3.18 -4.96 4.85
CA ASP A 269 2.25 -5.02 3.72
C ASP A 269 2.41 -3.81 2.76
N MET A 270 1.80 -3.89 1.58
CA MET A 270 1.93 -2.81 0.58
C MET A 270 1.31 -1.51 1.04
N ALA A 271 0.14 -1.58 1.68
CA ALA A 271 -0.53 -0.39 2.19
C ALA A 271 0.37 0.35 3.20
N ALA A 272 1.17 -0.36 3.99
CA ALA A 272 2.10 0.23 4.95
C ALA A 272 3.32 0.83 4.24
N ARG A 273 3.83 0.21 3.16
CA ARG A 273 4.89 0.81 2.34
C ARG A 273 4.45 2.08 1.60
N GLU A 274 3.25 2.07 1.03
CA GLU A 274 2.67 3.25 0.36
C GLU A 274 2.45 4.39 1.33
N HIS A 275 1.94 4.09 2.53
CA HIS A 275 1.80 5.07 3.60
C HIS A 275 3.16 5.64 4.04
N ALA A 276 4.20 4.79 4.11
CA ALA A 276 5.57 5.26 4.41
C ALA A 276 6.10 6.17 3.31
N LEU A 277 5.83 5.86 2.04
CA LEU A 277 6.27 6.66 0.90
C LEU A 277 5.58 8.03 0.88
N ALA A 278 4.25 8.08 1.13
CA ALA A 278 3.50 9.32 1.24
C ALA A 278 4.05 10.22 2.36
N ALA A 279 4.38 9.64 3.51
CA ALA A 279 5.00 10.36 4.62
C ALA A 279 6.39 10.93 4.27
N VAL A 280 7.20 10.19 3.51
CA VAL A 280 8.53 10.66 3.04
C VAL A 280 8.42 11.81 2.04
N ASN A 281 7.40 11.81 1.18
CA ASN A 281 7.18 12.86 0.19
C ASN A 281 6.51 14.12 0.78
N GLY A 282 6.13 14.11 2.06
CA GLY A 282 5.38 15.21 2.70
C GLY A 282 3.92 15.32 2.22
N GLU A 283 3.37 14.26 1.63
CA GLU A 283 2.00 14.23 1.11
C GLU A 283 0.96 13.93 2.21
N ASP A 284 1.39 13.51 3.39
CA ASP A 284 0.53 13.31 4.57
C ASP A 284 -0.03 14.63 5.14
N ASP A 285 0.67 15.76 4.95
CA ASP A 285 0.28 17.08 5.48
C ASP A 285 -0.69 17.85 4.55
N LEU A 286 -0.86 17.43 3.29
CA LEU A 286 -1.70 18.13 2.30
C LEU A 286 -3.17 17.69 2.28
N LEU A 287 -3.58 16.83 3.22
CA LEU A 287 -4.95 16.35 3.36
C LEU A 287 -5.72 17.01 4.53
N ASP A 288 -5.14 18.02 5.17
CA ASP A 288 -5.71 18.72 6.33
C ASP A 288 -6.34 20.10 6.01
N ASP A 289 -6.67 20.42 4.74
CA ASP A 289 -7.50 21.60 4.36
C ASP A 289 -8.71 21.25 3.47
#